data_AF-D5AE91-F1
#
_entry.id   AF-D5AE91-F1
#
_cell.length_a   1.000
_cell.length_b   1.000
_cell.length_c   1.000
_cell.angle_alpha   90.00
_cell.angle_beta   90.00
_cell.angle_gamma   90.00
#
_symmetry.space_group_name_H-M   'P 1'
#
loop_
_entity.id
_entity.type
_entity.pdbx_description
1 polymer ?
#
loop_
_entity_poly.entity_id
_entity_poly.type
_entity_poly.pdbx_seq_one_letter_code
_entity_poly.pdbx_strand_id
1 'polypeptide(L)'
;MHISTLVDREVESILERCGMLNKVSYIRNHLKKHSQSEIVLKEEFDLSKPLAEVEEMSLSSVSESLKFFFGLVAGSEGALPEFQQLQVPQLRTEVCSRVSRVLAESYELVYNAVLDPENGYLEPKTVLRHSPDQIRTILGI
;
A
#
# COMPACT_ATOMS: atom_id res chain seq x y z
N MET A 1 -21.68 -14.49 -1.28
CA MET A 1 -20.59 -13.50 -1.41
C MET A 1 -19.97 -13.32 -0.03
N HIS A 2 -18.68 -13.60 0.14
CA HIS A 2 -18.04 -13.61 1.46
C HIS A 2 -17.47 -12.22 1.76
N ILE A 3 -17.64 -11.70 2.98
CA ILE A 3 -17.18 -10.35 3.36
C ILE A 3 -15.68 -10.17 3.06
N SER A 4 -14.87 -11.21 3.32
CA SER A 4 -13.44 -11.17 3.00
C SER A 4 -13.18 -10.96 1.51
N THR A 5 -13.85 -11.68 0.61
CA THR A 5 -13.68 -11.51 -0.85
C THR A 5 -14.09 -10.12 -1.35
N LEU A 6 -15.06 -9.48 -0.68
CA LEU A 6 -15.43 -8.09 -1.00
C LEU A 6 -14.34 -7.13 -0.53
N VAL A 7 -13.89 -7.26 0.73
CA VAL A 7 -12.81 -6.44 1.29
C VAL A 7 -11.55 -6.55 0.43
N ASP A 8 -11.15 -7.76 0.03
CA ASP A 8 -9.95 -7.99 -0.77
C ASP A 8 -10.04 -7.27 -2.13
N ARG A 9 -11.18 -7.41 -2.83
CA ARG A 9 -11.40 -6.72 -4.12
C ARG A 9 -11.36 -5.20 -3.98
N GLU A 10 -11.97 -4.66 -2.93
CA GLU A 10 -12.01 -3.21 -2.69
C GLU A 10 -10.64 -2.64 -2.38
N VAL A 11 -9.88 -3.34 -1.54
CA VAL A 11 -8.48 -2.99 -1.25
C VAL A 11 -7.65 -3.03 -2.53
N GLU A 12 -7.77 -4.09 -3.32
CA GLU A 12 -7.04 -4.24 -4.58
C GLU A 12 -7.36 -3.10 -5.54
N SER A 13 -8.65 -2.79 -5.74
CA SER A 13 -9.12 -1.68 -6.58
C SER A 13 -8.58 -0.32 -6.11
N ILE A 14 -8.61 -0.04 -4.80
CA ILE A 14 -8.08 1.22 -4.25
C ILE A 14 -6.57 1.32 -4.43
N LEU A 15 -5.84 0.23 -4.13
CA LEU A 15 -4.38 0.19 -4.27
C LEU A 15 -3.94 0.27 -5.74
N GLU A 16 -4.70 -0.31 -6.66
CA GLU A 16 -4.44 -0.22 -8.10
C GLU A 16 -4.63 1.23 -8.59
N ARG A 17 -5.73 1.88 -8.19
CA ARG A 17 -6.03 3.27 -8.56
C ARG A 17 -4.98 4.29 -8.10
N CYS A 18 -4.28 4.02 -7.00
CA CYS A 18 -3.16 4.87 -6.54
C CYS A 18 -1.77 4.32 -6.89
N GLY A 19 -1.67 3.25 -7.68
CA GLY A 19 -0.38 2.65 -8.05
C GLY A 19 0.39 2.01 -6.89
N MET A 20 -0.25 1.78 -5.75
CA MET A 20 0.35 1.15 -4.57
C MET A 20 0.32 -0.38 -4.64
N LEU A 21 -0.58 -0.98 -5.43
CA LEU A 21 -0.77 -2.44 -5.48
C LEU A 21 0.52 -3.18 -5.85
N ASN A 22 1.17 -2.75 -6.91
CA ASN A 22 2.43 -3.36 -7.39
C ASN A 22 3.55 -3.16 -6.37
N LYS A 23 3.66 -1.97 -5.78
CA LYS A 23 4.70 -1.63 -4.78
C LYS A 23 4.57 -2.47 -3.53
N VAL A 24 3.36 -2.58 -2.99
CA VAL A 24 3.04 -3.41 -1.81
C VAL A 24 3.37 -4.88 -2.09
N SER A 25 3.00 -5.39 -3.26
CA SER A 25 3.29 -6.77 -3.67
C SER A 25 4.79 -7.01 -3.81
N TYR A 26 5.51 -6.05 -4.40
CA TYR A 26 6.96 -6.09 -4.55
C TYR A 26 7.69 -6.12 -3.20
N ILE A 27 7.34 -5.21 -2.29
CA ILE A 27 7.94 -5.14 -0.94
C ILE A 27 7.70 -6.45 -0.17
N ARG A 28 6.47 -6.99 -0.20
CA ARG A 28 6.17 -8.27 0.48
C ARG A 28 7.03 -9.42 -0.04
N ASN A 29 7.25 -9.47 -1.35
CA ASN A 29 8.08 -10.49 -1.97
C ASN A 29 9.57 -10.29 -1.64
N HIS A 30 10.04 -9.05 -1.59
CA HIS A 30 11.40 -8.68 -1.19
C HIS A 30 11.68 -9.10 0.27
N LEU A 31 10.81 -8.74 1.21
CA LEU A 31 10.96 -9.07 2.64
C LEU A 31 10.93 -10.59 2.92
N LYS A 32 10.08 -11.34 2.22
CA LYS A 32 10.00 -12.80 2.36
C LYS A 32 11.32 -13.49 1.98
N LYS A 33 11.98 -13.02 0.92
CA LYS A 33 13.28 -13.58 0.49
C LYS A 33 14.43 -13.19 1.42
N HIS A 34 14.41 -12.00 2.01
CA HIS A 34 15.41 -11.62 3.02
C HIS A 34 15.36 -12.51 4.28
N SER A 35 14.17 -13.05 4.59
CA SER A 35 13.94 -13.93 5.74
C SER A 35 14.25 -15.41 5.46
N GLN A 36 14.26 -15.84 4.19
CA GLN A 36 14.60 -17.20 3.76
C GLN A 36 15.83 -17.14 2.84
N SER A 37 17.02 -17.27 3.43
CA SER A 37 18.25 -17.53 2.68
C SER A 37 18.18 -18.91 2.01
N GLU A 38 17.55 -19.04 0.84
CA GLU A 38 17.71 -20.22 -0.03
C GLU A 38 17.47 -19.93 -1.53
N ILE A 39 18.59 -19.92 -2.26
CA ILE A 39 18.89 -20.38 -3.63
C ILE A 39 17.75 -20.46 -4.69
N VAL A 40 17.77 -19.45 -5.58
CA VAL A 40 17.70 -19.44 -7.07
C VAL A 40 16.56 -20.20 -7.82
N LEU A 41 15.76 -19.47 -8.62
CA LEU A 41 15.82 -19.43 -10.11
C LEU A 41 14.63 -18.72 -10.78
N LYS A 42 15.01 -17.90 -11.79
CA LYS A 42 14.30 -17.39 -12.97
C LYS A 42 13.46 -16.10 -12.82
N GLU A 43 14.05 -15.03 -13.41
CA GLU A 43 13.47 -13.89 -14.16
C GLU A 43 12.11 -13.37 -13.64
N GLU A 44 11.96 -12.16 -13.09
CA GLU A 44 12.17 -10.86 -13.77
C GLU A 44 12.61 -9.72 -12.83
N PHE A 45 12.82 -9.97 -11.53
CA PHE A 45 13.23 -8.93 -10.59
C PHE A 45 14.50 -9.32 -9.85
N ASP A 46 15.56 -8.54 -10.06
CA ASP A 46 16.78 -8.60 -9.28
C ASP A 46 16.53 -8.03 -7.87
N LEU A 47 15.85 -8.83 -7.05
CA LEU A 47 15.48 -8.54 -5.65
C LEU A 47 16.68 -8.54 -4.71
N SER A 48 17.92 -8.62 -5.23
CA SER A 48 19.15 -8.41 -4.46
C SER A 48 19.56 -6.94 -4.41
N LYS A 49 18.98 -6.12 -5.29
CA LYS A 49 19.22 -4.68 -5.35
C LYS A 49 18.32 -3.92 -4.38
N PRO A 50 18.80 -2.80 -3.81
CA PRO A 50 17.97 -1.89 -3.02
C PRO A 50 16.70 -1.49 -3.78
N LEU A 51 15.56 -1.39 -3.09
CA LEU A 51 14.28 -1.05 -3.74
C LEU A 51 14.37 0.24 -4.57
N ALA A 52 15.13 1.24 -4.12
CA ALA A 52 15.28 2.51 -4.83
C ALA A 52 15.94 2.39 -6.23
N GLU A 53 16.65 1.30 -6.53
CA GLU A 53 17.26 1.05 -7.84
C GLU A 53 16.26 0.51 -8.88
N VAL A 54 15.09 0.06 -8.44
CA VAL A 54 14.03 -0.41 -9.34
C VAL A 54 13.19 0.80 -9.76
N GLU A 55 13.03 1.01 -11.07
CA GLU A 55 12.32 2.19 -11.62
C GLU A 55 10.92 2.38 -11.02
N GLU A 56 10.16 1.29 -10.94
CA GLU A 56 8.83 1.22 -10.33
C GLU A 56 8.80 1.42 -8.81
N MET A 57 9.97 1.43 -8.16
CA MET A 57 10.15 1.68 -6.73
C MET A 57 11.06 2.89 -6.49
N SER A 58 11.36 3.68 -7.52
CA SER A 58 12.09 4.94 -7.37
C SER A 58 11.35 5.88 -6.42
N LEU A 59 12.09 6.77 -5.74
CA LEU A 59 11.51 7.73 -4.81
C LEU A 59 10.41 8.59 -5.45
N SER A 60 10.58 8.97 -6.72
CA SER A 60 9.58 9.69 -7.51
C SER A 60 8.32 8.86 -7.76
N SER A 61 8.47 7.60 -8.16
CA SER A 61 7.35 6.69 -8.41
C SER A 61 6.56 6.41 -7.12
N VAL A 62 7.26 6.19 -6.00
CA VAL A 62 6.61 6.04 -4.68
C VAL A 62 5.91 7.34 -4.27
N SER A 63 6.55 8.50 -4.45
CA SER A 63 5.97 9.82 -4.12
C SER A 63 4.69 10.08 -4.89
N GLU A 64 4.65 9.75 -6.18
CA GLU A 64 3.47 9.87 -7.02
C GLU A 64 2.32 8.99 -6.50
N SER A 65 2.58 7.71 -6.26
CA SER A 65 1.57 6.81 -5.69
C SER A 65 1.05 7.25 -4.33
N LEU A 66 1.92 7.78 -3.47
CA LEU A 66 1.52 8.33 -2.17
C LEU A 66 0.60 9.55 -2.31
N LYS A 67 0.84 10.42 -3.30
CA LYS A 67 -0.05 11.57 -3.55
C LYS A 67 -1.46 11.11 -3.93
N PHE A 68 -1.57 10.16 -4.86
CA PHE A 68 -2.86 9.59 -5.25
C PHE A 68 -3.53 8.84 -4.10
N PHE A 69 -2.76 8.07 -3.32
CA PHE A 69 -3.27 7.39 -2.14
C PHE A 69 -3.87 8.37 -1.13
N PHE A 70 -3.17 9.47 -0.83
CA PHE A 70 -3.71 10.51 0.06
C PHE A 70 -4.94 11.19 -0.53
N GLY A 71 -4.95 11.43 -1.84
CA GLY A 71 -6.11 12.00 -2.53
C GLY A 71 -7.37 11.13 -2.43
N LEU A 72 -7.21 9.80 -2.52
CA LEU A 72 -8.30 8.84 -2.36
C LEU A 72 -8.75 8.71 -0.90
N VAL A 73 -7.80 8.57 0.04
CA VAL A 73 -8.09 8.36 1.46
C VAL A 73 -8.70 9.60 2.12
N ALA A 74 -8.26 10.81 1.73
CA ALA A 74 -8.84 12.06 2.20
C ALA A 74 -10.15 12.44 1.49
N GLY A 75 -10.58 11.66 0.49
CA GLY A 75 -11.82 11.90 -0.27
C GLY A 75 -11.75 13.05 -1.27
N SER A 76 -10.56 13.56 -1.62
CA SER A 76 -10.40 14.67 -2.56
C SER A 76 -10.37 14.25 -4.04
N GLU A 77 -10.10 12.97 -4.35
CA GLU A 77 -9.98 12.47 -5.73
C GLU A 77 -11.05 11.44 -6.16
N GLY A 78 -12.26 11.58 -5.63
CA GLY A 78 -13.46 10.98 -6.24
C GLY A 78 -13.99 9.72 -5.56
N ALA A 79 -15.17 9.34 -6.05
CA ALA A 79 -16.21 8.55 -5.39
C ALA A 79 -15.73 7.39 -4.50
N LEU A 80 -16.36 7.36 -3.32
CA LEU A 80 -16.23 6.33 -2.30
C LEU A 80 -16.46 4.92 -2.88
N PRO A 81 -15.82 3.88 -2.31
CA PRO A 81 -15.71 2.57 -2.95
C PRO A 81 -17.07 1.83 -3.02
N GLU A 82 -17.16 0.78 -3.85
CA GLU A 82 -18.42 0.12 -4.23
C GLU A 82 -19.22 -0.39 -3.01
N PHE A 83 -18.55 -0.66 -1.89
CA PHE A 83 -19.17 -1.01 -0.61
C PHE A 83 -20.14 0.03 -0.04
N GLN A 84 -20.11 1.29 -0.48
CA GLN A 84 -21.14 2.26 -0.10
C GLN A 84 -22.53 1.94 -0.64
N GLN A 85 -22.60 1.10 -1.68
CA GLN A 85 -23.86 0.60 -2.25
C GLN A 85 -24.46 -0.56 -1.42
N LEU A 86 -23.76 -1.04 -0.37
CA LEU A 86 -24.31 -2.05 0.55
C LEU A 86 -25.48 -1.46 1.35
N GLN A 87 -26.65 -2.03 1.14
CA GLN A 87 -27.91 -1.65 1.81
C GLN A 87 -27.88 -1.89 3.34
N VAL A 88 -27.05 -2.82 3.83
CA VAL A 88 -26.99 -3.20 5.25
C VAL A 88 -25.96 -2.33 5.98
N PRO A 89 -26.37 -1.42 6.88
CA PRO A 89 -25.47 -0.46 7.50
C PRO A 89 -24.35 -1.09 8.34
N GLN A 90 -24.63 -2.19 9.04
CA GLN A 90 -23.64 -2.90 9.87
C GLN A 90 -22.55 -3.57 9.02
N LEU A 91 -22.94 -4.21 7.90
CA LEU A 91 -22.00 -4.81 6.96
C LEU A 91 -21.14 -3.74 6.28
N ARG A 92 -21.71 -2.58 5.98
CA ARG A 92 -20.95 -1.44 5.47
C ARG A 92 -19.89 -1.00 6.46
N THR A 93 -20.24 -0.79 7.74
CA THR A 93 -19.26 -0.39 8.76
C THR A 93 -18.15 -1.43 8.95
N GLU A 94 -18.49 -2.72 8.97
CA GLU A 94 -17.52 -3.80 9.06
C GLU A 94 -16.56 -3.83 7.86
N VAL A 95 -17.10 -3.74 6.65
CA VAL A 95 -16.30 -3.70 5.41
C VAL A 95 -15.42 -2.46 5.38
N CYS A 96 -15.96 -1.27 5.70
CA CYS A 96 -15.19 -0.03 5.78
C CYS A 96 -14.02 -0.17 6.76
N SER A 97 -14.28 -0.67 7.98
CA SER A 97 -13.25 -0.82 9.00
C SER A 97 -12.14 -1.77 8.55
N ARG A 98 -12.51 -2.91 7.94
CA ARG A 98 -11.54 -3.88 7.41
C ARG A 98 -10.73 -3.33 6.23
N VAL A 99 -11.38 -2.64 5.28
CA VAL A 99 -10.70 -1.98 4.16
C VAL A 99 -9.73 -0.92 4.68
N SER A 100 -10.19 -0.01 5.56
CA SER A 100 -9.35 1.00 6.21
C SER A 100 -8.13 0.38 6.88
N ARG A 101 -8.30 -0.73 7.59
CA ARG A 101 -7.20 -1.41 8.26
C ARG A 101 -6.15 -1.92 7.28
N VAL A 102 -6.57 -2.60 6.22
CA VAL A 102 -5.64 -3.15 5.22
C VAL A 102 -4.95 -2.04 4.43
N LEU A 103 -5.63 -0.92 4.16
CA LEU A 103 -5.02 0.26 3.54
C LEU A 103 -3.95 0.88 4.44
N ALA A 104 -4.23 1.03 5.74
CA ALA A 104 -3.24 1.54 6.70
C ALA A 104 -2.03 0.61 6.82
N GLU A 105 -2.25 -0.71 6.87
CA GLU A 105 -1.16 -1.71 6.89
C GLU A 105 -0.34 -1.70 5.60
N SER A 106 -0.99 -1.48 4.45
CA SER A 106 -0.30 -1.37 3.15
C SER A 106 0.53 -0.09 3.05
N TYR A 107 0.00 1.03 3.57
CA TYR A 107 0.75 2.28 3.70
C TYR A 107 1.96 2.12 4.62
N GLU A 108 1.77 1.52 5.79
CA GLU A 108 2.83 1.28 6.77
C GLU A 108 3.95 0.42 6.20
N LEU A 109 3.61 -0.60 5.40
CA LEU A 109 4.58 -1.42 4.70
C LEU A 109 5.48 -0.58 3.77
N VAL A 110 4.88 0.29 2.96
CA VAL A 110 5.62 1.18 2.06
C VAL A 110 6.43 2.21 2.86
N TYR A 111 5.84 2.79 3.90
CA TYR A 111 6.49 3.75 4.79
C TYR A 111 7.79 3.18 5.38
N ASN A 112 7.71 1.96 5.94
CA ASN A 112 8.85 1.27 6.53
C ASN A 112 9.90 0.91 5.47
N ALA A 113 9.47 0.42 4.30
CA ALA A 113 10.39 0.09 3.21
C ALA A 113 11.16 1.32 2.70
N VAL A 114 10.51 2.49 2.68
CA VAL A 114 11.14 3.75 2.24
C VAL A 114 12.11 4.30 3.29
N LEU A 115 11.83 4.09 4.59
CA LEU A 115 12.72 4.52 5.68
C LEU A 115 13.88 3.57 5.94
N ASP A 116 13.78 2.33 5.49
CA ASP A 116 14.82 1.34 5.66
C ASP A 116 16.06 1.71 4.82
N PRO A 117 17.22 1.95 5.47
CA PRO A 117 18.44 2.35 4.77
C PRO A 117 18.95 1.28 3.80
N GLU A 118 18.60 0.00 3.99
CA GLU A 118 19.00 -1.08 3.07
C GLU A 118 18.32 -0.94 1.70
N ASN A 119 17.21 -0.20 1.62
CA ASN A 119 16.46 0.00 0.39
C ASN A 119 16.93 1.21 -0.43
N GLY A 120 17.94 1.95 0.03
CA GLY A 120 18.71 2.91 -0.78
C GLY A 120 18.03 4.24 -1.10
N TYR A 121 16.92 4.58 -0.43
CA TYR A 121 16.22 5.85 -0.67
C TYR A 121 17.01 7.04 -0.09
N LEU A 122 17.25 8.04 -0.93
CA LEU A 122 17.81 9.32 -0.51
C LEU A 122 16.72 10.23 0.05
N GLU A 123 16.95 10.82 1.22
CA GLU A 123 16.03 11.78 1.86
C GLU A 123 14.54 11.35 1.90
N PRO A 124 14.22 10.15 2.42
CA PRO A 124 12.86 9.59 2.38
C PRO A 124 11.80 10.46 3.07
N LYS A 125 12.21 11.30 4.01
CA LYS A 125 11.33 12.23 4.74
C LYS A 125 10.69 13.31 3.84
N THR A 126 11.23 13.54 2.64
CA THR A 126 10.68 14.52 1.69
C THR A 126 9.37 14.05 1.06
N VAL A 127 9.14 12.74 0.97
CA VAL A 127 7.93 12.15 0.37
C VAL A 127 6.94 11.63 1.41
N LEU A 128 7.42 11.24 2.59
CA LEU A 128 6.62 10.70 3.69
C LEU A 128 5.97 11.81 4.52
N ARG A 129 4.89 12.40 3.99
CA ARG A 129 4.18 13.53 4.62
C ARG A 129 3.41 13.18 5.89
N HIS A 130 2.97 11.93 6.00
CA HIS A 130 2.18 11.43 7.12
C HIS A 130 2.90 10.27 7.80
N SER A 131 2.66 10.05 9.09
CA SER A 131 3.03 8.80 9.76
C SER A 131 1.92 7.75 9.58
N PRO A 132 2.21 6.45 9.78
CA PRO A 132 1.17 5.42 9.81
C PRO A 132 0.02 5.74 10.76
N ASP A 133 0.31 6.30 11.94
CA ASP A 133 -0.72 6.70 12.92
C ASP A 133 -1.62 7.84 12.40
N GLN A 134 -1.05 8.79 11.66
CA GLN A 134 -1.82 9.86 11.05
C GLN A 134 -2.75 9.32 9.95
N ILE A 135 -2.30 8.31 9.20
CA ILE A 135 -3.12 7.64 8.19
C ILE A 135 -4.25 6.83 8.83
N ARG A 136 -3.99 6.12 9.93
CA ARG A 136 -5.04 5.43 10.71
C ARG A 136 -6.10 6.42 11.20
N THR A 137 -5.66 7.59 11.71
CA THR A 137 -6.56 8.67 12.12
C THR A 137 -7.43 9.18 10.96
N ILE A 138 -6.86 9.41 9.77
CA ILE A 138 -7.62 9.86 8.59
C ILE A 138 -8.64 8.79 8.15
N LEU A 139 -8.26 7.52 8.24
CA LEU A 139 -9.12 6.37 7.91
C LEU A 139 -10.15 6.04 9.00
N GLY A 140 -10.11 6.74 10.15
CA GLY A 140 -11.04 6.59 11.26
C GLY A 140 -10.90 5.27 12.04
N ILE A 141 -9.69 4.71 12.11
CA ILE A 141 -9.38 3.44 12.79
C ILE A 141 -8.28 3.55 13.84
#